data_AF-X1AH79-F1
#
_entry.id   AF-X1AH79-F1
#
_cell.length_a   1.000
_cell.length_b   1.000
_cell.length_c   1.000
_cell.angle_alpha   90.00
_cell.angle_beta   90.00
_cell.angle_gamma   90.00
#
_symmetry.space_group_name_H-M   'P 1'
#
loop_
_entity.id
_entity.type
_entity.pdbx_description
1 polymer ?
#
loop_
_entity_poly.entity_id
_entity_poly.type
_entity_poly.pdbx_seq_one_letter_code
_entity_poly.pdbx_strand_id
1 'polypeptide(L)'
;LLFTLGMLVVVRLGSHLPLPGIDKEAMANLFAQGGILGFFDLFAGGALSRFSVFALGIMPYINASIIMNLLTAVVPTLEQWAKEGEEGRAKITKITRYATVFLAIVQAFGISVWLQNMGVLMISGFGFRFLLLITLTAGTCFLMWLGEQITDFGIGNGISLIIFGGIIARIPSQLVQTFKLLQVGEIGILPLITLIVVFIVVIGGVIAIQKGQRRIPVQYAKRVIGRRMYGGQGTHIPLRVNQAGVIPIIFASAILLFPATIAQFFQNLAFMKGMSEALSPGQPLYLILYAVLIVMFTFFYTAITFNPANMADNMKKYGGFVPGIRPGKNTTVYIDHIMP
;
A
#
# COMPACT_ATOMS: atom_id res chain seq x y z
N LEU A 1 -10.48 -18.94 -5.32
CA LEU A 1 -9.45 -18.80 -6.37
C LEU A 1 -10.05 -18.36 -7.71
N LEU A 2 -10.97 -19.13 -8.31
CA LEU A 2 -11.67 -18.72 -9.54
C LEU A 2 -12.41 -17.38 -9.39
N PHE A 3 -13.08 -17.14 -8.26
CA PHE A 3 -13.71 -15.86 -7.94
C PHE A 3 -12.71 -14.70 -7.98
N THR A 4 -11.58 -14.85 -7.28
CA THR A 4 -10.50 -13.85 -7.24
C THR A 4 -9.95 -13.55 -8.64
N LEU A 5 -9.69 -14.58 -9.45
CA LEU A 5 -9.23 -14.40 -10.84
C LEU A 5 -10.28 -13.69 -11.70
N GLY A 6 -11.55 -14.08 -11.59
CA GLY A 6 -12.65 -13.43 -12.29
C GLY A 6 -12.75 -11.95 -11.96
N MET A 7 -12.66 -11.59 -10.67
CA MET A 7 -12.68 -10.19 -10.25
C MET A 7 -11.46 -9.41 -10.73
N LEU A 8 -10.26 -10.00 -10.74
CA LEU A 8 -9.07 -9.35 -11.32
C LEU A 8 -9.20 -9.13 -12.83
N VAL A 9 -9.85 -10.05 -13.55
CA VAL A 9 -10.17 -9.85 -14.97
C VAL A 9 -11.14 -8.68 -15.15
N VAL A 10 -12.17 -8.55 -14.31
CA VAL A 10 -13.11 -7.42 -14.34
C VAL A 10 -12.37 -6.09 -14.10
N VAL A 11 -11.49 -6.03 -13.10
CA VAL A 11 -10.64 -4.85 -12.85
C VAL A 11 -9.80 -4.52 -14.08
N ARG A 12 -9.23 -5.54 -14.73
CA ARG A 12 -8.41 -5.33 -15.93
C ARG A 12 -9.22 -4.84 -17.13
N LEU A 13 -10.41 -5.39 -17.35
CA LEU A 13 -11.31 -4.94 -18.41
C LEU A 13 -11.70 -3.47 -18.21
N GLY A 14 -12.07 -3.07 -16.99
CA GLY A 14 -12.40 -1.68 -16.71
C GLY A 14 -11.22 -0.71 -16.85
N SER A 15 -9.98 -1.17 -16.60
CA SER A 15 -8.77 -0.36 -16.90
C SER A 15 -8.50 -0.13 -18.40
N HIS A 16 -9.22 -0.84 -19.28
CA HIS A 16 -9.16 -0.63 -20.74
C HIS A 16 -10.37 0.12 -21.28
N LEU A 17 -11.35 0.48 -20.46
CA LEU A 17 -12.50 1.31 -20.87
C LEU A 17 -12.09 2.79 -20.78
N PRO A 18 -11.75 3.46 -21.90
CA PRO A 18 -11.34 4.85 -21.87
C PRO A 18 -12.54 5.75 -21.56
N LEU A 19 -12.30 6.86 -20.87
CA LEU A 19 -13.30 7.89 -20.71
C LEU A 19 -13.44 8.69 -22.02
N PRO A 20 -14.66 9.02 -22.45
CA PRO A 20 -14.88 9.84 -23.63
C PRO A 20 -14.35 11.27 -23.39
N GLY A 21 -13.87 11.94 -24.45
CA GLY A 21 -13.50 13.36 -24.42
C GLY A 21 -12.04 13.69 -24.10
N ILE A 22 -11.12 12.72 -24.25
CA ILE A 22 -9.69 12.88 -23.89
C ILE A 22 -8.78 12.54 -25.06
N ASP A 23 -7.79 13.41 -25.24
CA ASP A 23 -6.75 13.21 -26.23
C ASP A 23 -5.70 12.21 -25.72
N LYS A 24 -5.61 11.07 -26.42
CA LYS A 24 -4.65 10.00 -26.11
C LYS A 24 -3.21 10.41 -26.42
N GLU A 25 -2.98 11.25 -27.44
CA GLU A 25 -1.64 11.71 -27.80
C GLU A 25 -1.13 12.74 -26.79
N ALA A 26 -1.98 13.67 -26.36
CA ALA A 26 -1.64 14.61 -25.29
C ALA A 26 -1.31 13.86 -23.99
N MET A 27 -2.11 12.84 -23.61
CA MET A 27 -1.82 11.99 -22.45
C MET A 27 -0.49 11.23 -22.59
N ALA A 28 -0.21 10.66 -23.77
CA ALA A 28 1.06 9.96 -23.99
C ALA A 28 2.27 10.88 -23.83
N ASN A 29 2.17 12.13 -24.33
CA ASN A 29 3.22 13.13 -24.20
C ASN A 29 3.43 13.59 -22.75
N LEU A 30 2.37 13.71 -21.96
CA LEU A 30 2.49 13.99 -20.52
C LEU A 30 3.17 12.86 -19.76
N PHE A 31 2.85 11.62 -20.09
CA PHE A 31 3.46 10.45 -19.47
C PHE A 31 4.90 10.21 -19.92
N ALA A 32 5.27 10.65 -21.13
CA ALA A 32 6.64 10.61 -21.63
C ALA A 32 7.60 11.52 -20.84
N GLN A 33 7.10 12.62 -20.26
CA GLN A 33 7.87 13.50 -19.37
C GLN A 33 8.18 12.86 -18.01
N GLY A 34 7.51 11.75 -17.66
CA GLY A 34 7.80 10.98 -16.46
C GLY A 34 7.40 11.66 -15.15
N GLY A 35 8.05 11.27 -14.06
CA GLY A 35 7.84 11.84 -12.72
C GLY A 35 6.68 11.23 -11.95
N ILE A 36 5.99 12.05 -11.15
CA ILE A 36 5.01 11.60 -10.17
C ILE A 36 3.80 10.87 -10.80
N LEU A 37 3.44 11.24 -12.02
CA LEU A 37 2.33 10.63 -12.78
C LEU A 37 2.63 9.17 -13.14
N GLY A 38 3.87 8.87 -13.51
CA GLY A 38 4.31 7.49 -13.77
C GLY A 38 4.24 6.63 -12.50
N PHE A 39 4.56 7.22 -11.34
CA PHE A 39 4.42 6.55 -10.06
C PHE A 39 2.94 6.31 -9.70
N PHE A 40 2.05 7.30 -9.87
CA PHE A 40 0.60 7.10 -9.68
C PHE A 40 0.05 6.00 -10.58
N ASP A 41 0.45 6.01 -11.85
CA ASP A 41 -0.03 5.05 -12.83
C ASP A 41 0.44 3.62 -12.51
N LEU A 42 1.62 3.44 -11.91
CA LEU A 42 2.11 2.14 -11.43
C LEU A 42 1.08 1.46 -10.51
N PHE A 43 0.54 2.21 -9.53
CA PHE A 43 -0.47 1.68 -8.62
C PHE A 43 -1.86 1.61 -9.24
N ALA A 44 -2.15 2.45 -10.23
CA ALA A 44 -3.38 2.38 -11.01
C ALA A 44 -3.34 1.27 -12.08
N GLY A 45 -2.25 0.49 -12.21
CA GLY A 45 -2.16 -0.63 -13.15
C GLY A 45 -2.21 -0.23 -14.65
N GLY A 46 -1.95 1.04 -14.97
CA GLY A 46 -2.01 1.57 -16.34
C GLY A 46 -3.33 2.25 -16.67
N ALA A 47 -4.22 2.34 -15.69
CA ALA A 47 -5.51 2.97 -15.83
C ALA A 47 -5.41 4.49 -16.00
N LEU A 48 -4.36 5.13 -15.47
CA LEU A 48 -4.18 6.58 -15.52
C LEU A 48 -3.54 7.00 -16.85
N SER A 49 -2.51 6.30 -17.34
CA SER A 49 -1.90 6.58 -18.65
C SER A 49 -2.87 6.36 -19.82
N ARG A 50 -3.83 5.47 -19.65
CA ARG A 50 -4.90 5.20 -20.64
C ARG A 50 -6.16 6.02 -20.40
N PHE A 51 -6.17 6.80 -19.33
CA PHE A 51 -7.32 7.56 -18.84
C PHE A 51 -8.64 6.78 -18.87
N SER A 52 -8.64 5.66 -18.17
CA SER A 52 -9.80 4.78 -18.06
C SER A 52 -10.76 5.23 -16.96
N VAL A 53 -11.92 4.57 -16.88
CA VAL A 53 -12.90 4.72 -15.77
C VAL A 53 -12.23 4.53 -14.39
N PHE A 54 -11.14 3.76 -14.34
CA PHE A 54 -10.38 3.47 -13.13
C PHE A 54 -9.11 4.33 -12.97
N ALA A 55 -9.02 5.50 -13.60
CA ALA A 55 -7.81 6.32 -13.60
C ALA A 55 -7.32 6.70 -12.18
N LEU A 56 -8.22 6.95 -11.22
CA LEU A 56 -7.87 7.18 -9.81
C LEU A 56 -7.41 5.90 -9.09
N GLY A 57 -7.73 4.72 -9.64
CA GLY A 57 -7.46 3.44 -9.03
C GLY A 57 -8.07 3.31 -7.63
N ILE A 58 -7.35 2.58 -6.77
CA ILE A 58 -7.73 2.35 -5.37
C ILE A 58 -7.04 3.34 -4.40
N MET A 59 -6.35 4.35 -4.94
CA MET A 59 -5.58 5.34 -4.18
C MET A 59 -6.40 6.14 -3.16
N PRO A 60 -7.60 6.66 -3.48
CA PRO A 60 -8.45 7.32 -2.48
C PRO A 60 -8.73 6.42 -1.26
N TYR A 61 -8.92 5.12 -1.49
CA TYR A 61 -9.17 4.15 -0.41
C TYR A 61 -7.92 3.91 0.42
N ILE A 62 -6.77 3.74 -0.25
CA ILE A 62 -5.47 3.61 0.43
C ILE A 62 -5.30 4.81 1.36
N ASN A 63 -5.39 6.04 0.84
CA ASN A 63 -5.23 7.24 1.65
C ASN A 63 -6.21 7.33 2.82
N ALA A 64 -7.49 7.00 2.60
CA ALA A 64 -8.48 6.95 3.68
C ALA A 64 -8.11 5.93 4.77
N SER A 65 -7.67 4.73 4.38
CA SER A 65 -7.20 3.67 5.28
C SER A 65 -5.98 4.12 6.09
N ILE A 66 -5.02 4.78 5.44
CA ILE A 66 -3.83 5.34 6.11
C ILE A 66 -4.25 6.35 7.18
N ILE A 67 -5.11 7.31 6.81
CA ILE A 67 -5.60 8.35 7.72
C ILE A 67 -6.30 7.69 8.92
N MET A 68 -7.17 6.72 8.68
CA MET A 68 -7.89 6.03 9.76
C MET A 68 -6.95 5.21 10.68
N ASN A 69 -5.93 4.56 10.13
CA ASN A 69 -4.92 3.85 10.92
C ASN A 69 -4.11 4.80 11.81
N LEU A 70 -3.71 5.95 11.28
CA LEU A 70 -3.00 6.97 12.06
C LEU A 70 -3.92 7.58 13.14
N LEU A 71 -5.17 7.89 12.80
CA LEU A 71 -6.15 8.41 13.75
C LEU A 71 -6.46 7.41 14.86
N THR A 72 -6.41 6.11 14.59
CA THR A 72 -6.62 5.07 15.60
C THR A 72 -5.57 5.10 16.71
N ALA A 73 -4.34 5.55 16.41
CA ALA A 73 -3.28 5.69 17.40
C ALA A 73 -3.36 6.99 18.22
N VAL A 74 -4.01 8.03 17.67
CA VAL A 74 -4.10 9.36 18.30
C VAL A 74 -5.42 9.54 19.03
N VAL A 75 -6.51 8.97 18.51
CA VAL A 75 -7.86 9.16 19.02
C VAL A 75 -8.28 7.95 19.88
N PRO A 76 -8.49 8.14 21.19
CA PRO A 76 -8.74 7.03 22.12
C PRO A 76 -10.05 6.28 21.84
N THR A 77 -11.05 6.93 21.25
CA THR A 77 -12.31 6.27 20.86
C THR A 77 -12.11 5.27 19.72
N LEU A 78 -11.26 5.61 18.74
CA LEU A 78 -10.90 4.69 17.66
C LEU A 78 -10.03 3.55 18.17
N GLU A 79 -9.12 3.82 19.12
CA GLU A 79 -8.32 2.79 19.78
C GLU A 79 -9.19 1.78 20.54
N GLN A 80 -10.24 2.25 21.23
CA GLN A 80 -11.22 1.39 21.89
C GLN A 80 -11.96 0.50 20.88
N TRP A 81 -12.45 1.06 19.76
CA TRP A 81 -13.07 0.25 18.71
C TRP A 81 -12.09 -0.76 18.11
N ALA A 82 -10.80 -0.43 17.97
CA ALA A 82 -9.82 -1.40 17.52
C ALA A 82 -9.63 -2.58 18.50
N LYS A 83 -9.88 -2.36 19.80
CA LYS A 83 -9.83 -3.38 20.87
C LYS A 83 -11.14 -4.18 21.03
N GLU A 84 -12.27 -3.66 20.56
CA GLU A 84 -13.59 -4.33 20.58
C GLU A 84 -13.68 -5.56 19.64
N GLY A 85 -12.65 -5.84 18.84
CA GLY A 85 -12.61 -7.01 17.95
C GLY A 85 -13.22 -6.74 16.58
N GLU A 86 -14.00 -7.68 16.05
CA GLU A 86 -14.54 -7.60 14.68
C GLU A 86 -15.58 -6.49 14.51
N GLU A 87 -16.46 -6.28 15.50
CA GLU A 87 -17.49 -5.24 15.43
C GLU A 87 -16.89 -3.84 15.37
N GLY A 88 -15.87 -3.56 16.20
CA GLY A 88 -15.20 -2.27 16.21
C GLY A 88 -14.34 -2.03 14.95
N ARG A 89 -13.70 -3.08 14.42
CA ARG A 89 -13.05 -3.02 13.09
C ARG A 89 -14.05 -2.71 11.99
N ALA A 90 -15.26 -3.27 12.03
CA ALA A 90 -16.30 -2.96 11.06
C ALA A 90 -16.75 -1.48 11.13
N LYS A 91 -16.81 -0.88 12.34
CA LYS A 91 -17.07 0.56 12.50
C LYS A 91 -15.98 1.41 11.85
N ILE A 92 -14.71 1.09 12.09
CA ILE A 92 -13.57 1.79 11.49
C ILE A 92 -13.64 1.68 9.96
N THR A 93 -13.88 0.48 9.41
CA THR A 93 -14.02 0.26 7.98
C THR A 93 -15.15 1.08 7.37
N LYS A 94 -16.31 1.22 8.05
CA LYS A 94 -17.40 2.09 7.58
C LYS A 94 -16.95 3.55 7.45
N ILE A 95 -16.23 4.07 8.43
CA ILE A 95 -15.69 5.44 8.38
C ILE A 95 -14.67 5.57 7.25
N THR A 96 -13.79 4.58 7.08
CA THR A 96 -12.84 4.52 5.97
C THR A 96 -13.54 4.58 4.62
N ARG A 97 -14.69 3.90 4.44
CA ARG A 97 -15.48 3.96 3.21
C ARG A 97 -16.00 5.38 2.93
N TYR A 98 -16.57 6.05 3.92
CA TYR A 98 -17.05 7.42 3.75
C TYR A 98 -15.91 8.40 3.45
N ALA A 99 -14.78 8.27 4.15
CA ALA A 99 -13.59 9.05 3.88
C ALA A 99 -13.05 8.78 2.46
N THR A 100 -13.11 7.53 1.98
CA THR A 100 -12.71 7.16 0.62
C THR A 100 -13.54 7.88 -0.42
N VAL A 101 -14.87 7.87 -0.29
CA VAL A 101 -15.77 8.55 -1.23
C VAL A 101 -15.49 10.05 -1.24
N PHE A 102 -15.33 10.66 -0.07
CA PHE A 102 -14.99 12.08 0.04
C PHE A 102 -13.65 12.42 -0.63
N LEU A 103 -12.60 11.64 -0.34
CA LEU A 103 -11.30 11.82 -0.98
C LEU A 103 -11.34 11.58 -2.48
N ALA A 104 -12.11 10.60 -2.95
CA ALA A 104 -12.27 10.32 -4.37
C ALA A 104 -12.93 11.50 -5.10
N ILE A 105 -13.93 12.15 -4.50
CA ILE A 105 -14.57 13.35 -5.07
C ILE A 105 -13.56 14.50 -5.17
N VAL A 106 -12.82 14.77 -4.09
CA VAL A 106 -11.82 15.84 -4.05
C VAL A 106 -10.69 15.59 -5.05
N GLN A 107 -10.17 14.36 -5.12
CA GLN A 107 -9.12 13.99 -6.06
C GLN A 107 -9.61 13.99 -7.51
N ALA A 108 -10.82 13.49 -7.79
CA ALA A 108 -11.43 13.53 -9.11
C ALA A 108 -11.60 14.97 -9.61
N PHE A 109 -12.07 15.86 -8.74
CA PHE A 109 -12.17 17.28 -9.04
C PHE A 109 -10.79 17.89 -9.35
N GLY A 110 -9.80 17.65 -8.49
CA GLY A 110 -8.43 18.11 -8.71
C GLY A 110 -7.87 17.66 -10.06
N ILE A 111 -7.90 16.36 -10.34
CA ILE A 111 -7.40 15.82 -11.61
C ILE A 111 -8.17 16.40 -12.81
N SER A 112 -9.48 16.57 -12.71
CA SER A 112 -10.28 17.15 -13.80
C SER A 112 -9.86 18.59 -14.14
N VAL A 113 -9.58 19.42 -13.13
CA VAL A 113 -9.13 20.81 -13.32
C VAL A 113 -7.71 20.83 -13.86
N TRP A 114 -6.83 19.99 -13.30
CA TRP A 114 -5.44 19.90 -13.72
C TRP A 114 -5.31 19.48 -15.19
N LEU A 115 -6.01 18.43 -15.63
CA LEU A 115 -5.99 17.99 -17.03
C LEU A 115 -6.54 19.03 -18.00
N GLN A 116 -7.54 19.79 -17.57
CA GLN A 116 -8.07 20.87 -18.39
C GLN A 116 -7.04 21.98 -18.58
N ASN A 117 -6.33 22.36 -17.52
CA ASN A 117 -5.28 23.37 -17.59
C ASN A 117 -4.12 22.93 -18.50
N MET A 118 -3.91 21.61 -18.63
CA MET A 118 -2.91 21.04 -19.55
C MET A 118 -3.40 20.86 -20.99
N GLY A 119 -4.65 21.22 -21.31
CA GLY A 119 -5.20 21.13 -22.66
C GLY A 119 -5.46 19.70 -23.16
N VAL A 120 -5.52 18.72 -22.25
CA VAL A 120 -5.68 17.29 -22.59
C VAL A 120 -7.14 16.91 -22.91
N LEU A 121 -8.09 17.73 -22.45
CA LEU A 121 -9.51 17.50 -22.66
C LEU A 121 -9.95 18.06 -24.02
N MET A 122 -10.42 17.19 -24.92
CA MET A 122 -10.96 17.58 -26.23
C MET A 122 -12.28 18.36 -26.09
N ILE A 123 -13.01 18.13 -24.99
CA ILE A 123 -14.29 18.78 -24.69
C ILE A 123 -14.13 19.52 -23.37
N SER A 124 -14.28 20.85 -23.40
CA SER A 124 -14.26 21.68 -22.20
C SER A 124 -15.67 22.17 -21.87
N GLY A 125 -16.14 21.91 -20.65
CA GLY A 125 -17.47 22.32 -20.20
C GLY A 125 -17.77 21.85 -18.79
N PHE A 126 -18.57 22.61 -18.03
CA PHE A 126 -18.93 22.26 -16.66
C PHE A 126 -19.64 20.90 -16.58
N GLY A 127 -20.53 20.60 -17.55
CA GLY A 127 -21.20 19.30 -17.65
C GLY A 127 -20.24 18.13 -17.87
N PHE A 128 -19.19 18.32 -18.67
CA PHE A 128 -18.17 17.30 -18.90
C PHE A 128 -17.28 17.08 -17.66
N ARG A 129 -16.92 18.14 -16.93
CA ARG A 129 -16.23 18.01 -15.63
C ARG A 129 -17.05 17.24 -14.61
N PHE A 130 -18.35 17.52 -14.54
CA PHE A 130 -19.26 16.82 -13.63
C PHE A 130 -19.38 15.34 -13.99
N LEU A 131 -19.47 15.02 -15.28
CA LEU A 131 -19.45 13.64 -15.77
C LEU A 131 -18.15 12.94 -15.38
N LEU A 132 -16.98 13.56 -15.63
CA LEU A 132 -15.68 13.02 -15.22
C LEU A 132 -15.60 12.79 -13.71
N LEU A 133 -16.06 13.74 -12.91
CA LEU A 133 -16.08 13.63 -11.46
C LEU A 133 -16.90 12.41 -11.01
N ILE A 134 -18.12 12.26 -11.53
CA ILE A 134 -18.98 11.10 -11.22
C ILE A 134 -18.33 9.81 -11.68
N THR A 135 -17.81 9.75 -12.92
CA THR A 135 -17.28 8.50 -13.46
C THR A 135 -16.02 8.04 -12.72
N LEU A 136 -15.11 8.96 -12.40
CA LEU A 136 -13.90 8.65 -11.63
C LEU A 136 -14.24 8.24 -10.19
N THR A 137 -15.17 8.95 -9.54
CA THR A 137 -15.62 8.61 -8.18
C THR A 137 -16.31 7.26 -8.15
N ALA A 138 -17.23 7.00 -9.09
CA ALA A 138 -17.93 5.73 -9.23
C ALA A 138 -16.96 4.59 -9.54
N GLY A 139 -15.96 4.83 -10.41
CA GLY A 139 -14.90 3.88 -10.71
C GLY A 139 -14.11 3.46 -9.47
N THR A 140 -13.68 4.42 -8.65
CA THR A 140 -12.99 4.09 -7.38
C THR A 140 -13.91 3.40 -6.37
N CYS A 141 -15.18 3.82 -6.25
CA CYS A 141 -16.15 3.15 -5.37
C CYS A 141 -16.36 1.69 -5.79
N PHE A 142 -16.44 1.43 -7.09
CA PHE A 142 -16.57 0.09 -7.64
C PHE A 142 -15.31 -0.76 -7.38
N LEU A 143 -14.11 -0.19 -7.53
CA LEU A 143 -12.86 -0.87 -7.19
C LEU A 143 -12.75 -1.19 -5.70
N MET A 144 -13.16 -0.25 -4.83
CA MET A 144 -13.24 -0.49 -3.38
C MET A 144 -14.18 -1.65 -3.08
N TRP A 145 -15.38 -1.63 -3.64
CA TRP A 145 -16.35 -2.71 -3.47
C TRP A 145 -15.81 -4.05 -3.97
N LEU A 146 -15.18 -4.11 -5.14
CA LEU A 146 -14.52 -5.32 -5.65
C LEU A 146 -13.42 -5.82 -4.72
N GLY A 147 -12.61 -4.91 -4.17
CA GLY A 147 -11.56 -5.25 -3.21
C GLY A 147 -12.13 -5.90 -1.94
N GLU A 148 -13.26 -5.41 -1.45
CA GLU A 148 -13.95 -6.01 -0.30
C GLU A 148 -14.57 -7.36 -0.66
N GLN A 149 -15.22 -7.48 -1.81
CA GLN A 149 -15.76 -8.77 -2.28
C GLN A 149 -14.68 -9.83 -2.42
N ILE A 150 -13.49 -9.48 -2.93
CA ILE A 150 -12.35 -10.41 -2.99
C ILE A 150 -11.86 -10.78 -1.59
N THR A 151 -11.98 -9.88 -0.61
CA THR A 151 -11.58 -10.17 0.78
C THR A 151 -12.56 -11.14 1.44
N ASP A 152 -13.86 -10.96 1.21
CA ASP A 152 -14.91 -11.77 1.83
C ASP A 152 -15.08 -13.16 1.18
N PHE A 153 -15.08 -13.21 -0.16
CA PHE A 153 -15.37 -14.43 -0.93
C PHE A 153 -14.15 -15.00 -1.68
N GLY A 154 -13.03 -14.27 -1.69
CA GLY A 154 -11.82 -14.63 -2.40
C GLY A 154 -10.72 -15.18 -1.49
N ILE A 155 -9.48 -14.79 -1.79
CA ILE A 155 -8.29 -15.27 -1.08
C ILE A 155 -7.47 -14.04 -0.70
N GLY A 156 -7.07 -13.94 0.56
CA GLY A 156 -6.20 -12.87 1.05
C GLY A 156 -6.90 -11.50 1.09
N ASN A 157 -6.11 -10.43 1.09
CA ASN A 157 -6.63 -9.06 1.08
C ASN A 157 -6.88 -8.60 -0.36
N GLY A 158 -8.13 -8.34 -0.71
CA GLY A 158 -8.53 -8.01 -2.06
C GLY A 158 -7.97 -6.70 -2.58
N ILE A 159 -7.81 -5.67 -1.73
CA ILE A 159 -7.18 -4.39 -2.11
C ILE A 159 -5.71 -4.63 -2.48
N SER A 160 -4.98 -5.40 -1.66
CA SER A 160 -3.59 -5.75 -1.96
C SER A 160 -3.46 -6.54 -3.26
N LEU A 161 -4.42 -7.44 -3.55
CA LEU A 161 -4.45 -8.20 -4.79
C LEU A 161 -4.76 -7.35 -6.02
N ILE A 162 -5.62 -6.33 -5.90
CA ILE A 162 -5.89 -5.37 -6.98
C ILE A 162 -4.60 -4.61 -7.34
N ILE A 163 -3.87 -4.12 -6.33
CA ILE A 163 -2.59 -3.43 -6.53
C ILE A 163 -1.56 -4.38 -7.17
N PHE A 164 -1.42 -5.57 -6.61
CA PHE A 164 -0.51 -6.60 -7.11
C PHE A 164 -0.80 -6.97 -8.58
N GLY A 165 -2.08 -7.21 -8.90
CA GLY A 165 -2.52 -7.49 -10.26
C GLY A 165 -2.22 -6.33 -11.22
N GLY A 166 -2.40 -5.09 -10.78
CA GLY A 166 -2.06 -3.89 -11.55
C GLY A 166 -0.57 -3.78 -11.87
N ILE A 167 0.30 -4.04 -10.89
CA ILE A 167 1.76 -4.00 -11.06
C ILE A 167 2.22 -5.14 -11.99
N ILE A 168 1.77 -6.37 -11.75
CA ILE A 168 2.17 -7.52 -12.56
C ILE A 168 1.67 -7.41 -14.00
N ALA A 169 0.49 -6.83 -14.24
CA ALA A 169 -0.05 -6.67 -15.58
C ALA A 169 0.82 -5.80 -16.51
N ARG A 170 1.78 -5.02 -15.96
CA ARG A 170 2.74 -4.22 -16.72
C ARG A 170 4.01 -4.97 -17.09
N ILE A 171 4.38 -6.00 -16.33
CA ILE A 171 5.62 -6.76 -16.54
C ILE A 171 5.70 -7.33 -17.96
N PRO A 172 4.65 -7.95 -18.54
CA PRO A 172 4.72 -8.47 -19.90
C PRO A 172 5.02 -7.40 -20.95
N SER A 173 4.36 -6.24 -20.86
CA SER A 173 4.60 -5.13 -21.80
C SER A 173 6.02 -4.56 -21.67
N GLN A 174 6.53 -4.47 -20.45
CA GLN A 174 7.90 -4.01 -20.20
C GLN A 174 8.94 -5.00 -20.73
N LEU A 175 8.72 -6.31 -20.55
CA LEU A 175 9.59 -7.34 -21.12
C LEU A 175 9.64 -7.23 -22.65
N VAL A 176 8.48 -7.11 -23.31
CA VAL A 176 8.42 -6.97 -24.78
C VAL A 176 9.15 -5.69 -25.24
N GLN A 177 8.99 -4.57 -24.52
CA GLN A 177 9.72 -3.33 -24.83
C GLN A 177 11.23 -3.51 -24.68
N THR A 178 11.69 -4.12 -23.58
CA THR A 178 13.11 -4.40 -23.36
C THR A 178 13.68 -5.33 -24.44
N PHE A 179 12.93 -6.35 -24.88
CA PHE A 179 13.36 -7.22 -25.98
C PHE A 179 13.46 -6.47 -27.32
N LYS A 180 12.56 -5.53 -27.60
CA LYS A 180 12.66 -4.68 -28.79
C LYS A 180 13.90 -3.78 -28.75
N LEU A 181 14.19 -3.17 -27.60
CA LEU A 181 15.38 -2.34 -27.41
C LEU A 181 16.68 -3.16 -27.58
N LEU A 182 16.67 -4.44 -27.16
CA LEU A 182 17.76 -5.38 -27.40
C LEU A 182 17.91 -5.71 -28.90
N GLN A 183 16.81 -5.92 -29.62
CA GLN A 183 16.83 -6.20 -31.07
C GLN A 183 17.32 -5.02 -31.91
N VAL A 184 16.99 -3.79 -31.50
CA VAL A 184 17.43 -2.54 -32.16
C VAL A 184 18.88 -2.21 -31.78
N GLY A 185 19.46 -2.89 -30.79
CA GLY A 185 20.85 -2.70 -30.36
C GLY A 185 21.07 -1.50 -29.44
N GLU A 186 20.00 -0.84 -28.98
CA GLU A 186 20.08 0.27 -28.02
C GLU A 186 20.54 -0.20 -26.62
N ILE A 187 20.26 -1.46 -26.27
CA ILE A 187 20.69 -2.07 -25.02
C ILE A 187 21.64 -3.22 -25.33
N GLY A 188 22.83 -3.19 -24.73
CA GLY A 188 23.77 -4.31 -24.77
C GLY A 188 23.27 -5.50 -23.96
N ILE A 189 23.69 -6.71 -24.33
CA ILE A 189 23.31 -7.94 -23.60
C ILE A 189 23.80 -7.94 -22.15
N LEU A 190 24.90 -7.23 -21.87
CA LEU A 190 25.53 -7.16 -20.56
C LEU A 190 24.65 -6.42 -19.53
N PRO A 191 24.14 -5.19 -19.79
CA PRO A 191 23.11 -4.54 -18.95
C PRO A 191 21.87 -5.40 -18.67
N LEU A 192 21.40 -6.17 -19.65
CA LEU A 192 20.22 -7.02 -19.49
C LEU A 192 20.48 -8.16 -18.48
N ILE A 193 21.64 -8.82 -18.60
CA ILE A 193 22.06 -9.86 -17.65
C ILE A 193 22.21 -9.25 -16.25
N THR A 194 22.85 -8.09 -16.12
CA THR A 194 22.98 -7.39 -14.84
C THR A 194 21.62 -7.09 -14.22
N LEU A 195 20.65 -6.62 -15.01
CA LEU A 195 19.29 -6.34 -14.53
C LEU A 195 18.58 -7.60 -14.01
N ILE A 196 18.70 -8.73 -14.71
CA ILE A 196 18.12 -10.01 -14.27
C ILE A 196 18.76 -10.49 -12.96
N VAL A 197 20.09 -10.39 -12.84
CA VAL A 197 20.81 -10.78 -11.63
C VAL A 197 20.39 -9.92 -10.45
N VAL A 198 20.35 -8.60 -10.62
CA VAL A 198 19.88 -7.68 -9.57
C VAL A 198 18.44 -7.99 -9.16
N PHE A 199 17.55 -8.25 -10.12
CA PHE A 199 16.16 -8.62 -9.85
C PHE A 199 16.05 -9.88 -8.98
N ILE A 200 16.80 -10.94 -9.31
CA ILE A 200 16.81 -12.19 -8.53
C ILE A 200 17.38 -11.95 -7.12
N VAL A 201 18.47 -11.20 -7.00
CA VAL A 201 19.10 -10.89 -5.71
C VAL A 201 18.15 -10.09 -4.82
N VAL A 202 17.46 -9.09 -5.37
CA VAL A 202 16.48 -8.28 -4.62
C VAL A 202 15.31 -9.15 -4.16
N ILE A 203 14.75 -9.99 -5.02
CA ILE A 203 13.66 -10.90 -4.63
C ILE A 203 14.13 -11.87 -3.54
N GLY A 204 15.30 -12.49 -3.71
CA GLY A 204 15.88 -13.39 -2.71
C GLY A 204 16.10 -12.71 -1.37
N GLY A 205 16.64 -11.48 -1.38
CA GLY A 205 16.84 -10.66 -0.19
C GLY A 205 15.53 -10.32 0.52
N VAL A 206 14.50 -9.89 -0.23
CA VAL A 206 13.17 -9.60 0.33
C VAL A 206 12.55 -10.85 0.95
N ILE A 207 12.61 -12.01 0.28
CA ILE A 207 12.09 -13.27 0.81
C ILE A 207 12.84 -13.69 2.09
N ALA A 208 14.16 -13.54 2.11
CA ALA A 208 14.98 -13.89 3.27
C ALA A 208 14.63 -13.03 4.49
N ILE A 209 14.49 -11.71 4.31
CA ILE A 209 14.11 -10.78 5.39
C ILE A 209 12.67 -11.05 5.84
N GLN A 210 11.74 -11.28 4.91
CA GLN A 210 10.32 -11.44 5.24
C GLN A 210 9.99 -12.79 5.89
N LYS A 211 10.73 -13.85 5.55
CA LYS A 211 10.65 -15.15 6.25
C LYS A 211 11.54 -15.19 7.51
N GLY A 212 12.42 -14.22 7.69
CA GLY A 212 13.24 -14.06 8.87
C GLY A 212 12.37 -13.90 10.12
N GLN A 213 12.52 -14.83 11.07
CA GLN A 213 11.82 -14.78 12.35
C GLN A 213 12.76 -15.15 13.49
N ARG A 214 12.72 -14.35 14.55
CA ARG A 214 13.33 -14.65 15.84
C ARG A 214 12.36 -15.47 16.67
N ARG A 215 12.74 -16.71 17.00
CA ARG A 215 11.89 -17.62 17.77
C ARG A 215 12.12 -17.41 19.26
N ILE A 216 11.12 -16.91 19.98
CA ILE A 216 11.18 -16.81 21.45
C ILE A 216 10.66 -18.12 22.05
N PRO A 217 11.46 -18.90 22.78
CA PRO A 217 10.99 -20.14 23.39
C PRO A 217 10.00 -19.85 24.52
N VAL A 218 8.86 -20.56 24.50
CA VAL A 218 7.80 -20.44 25.50
C VAL A 218 7.40 -21.81 25.98
N GLN A 219 7.25 -21.94 27.30
CA GLN A 219 6.73 -23.13 27.94
C GLN A 219 5.36 -22.83 28.52
N TYR A 220 4.40 -23.70 28.24
CA TYR A 220 3.10 -23.65 28.90
C TYR A 220 3.16 -24.49 30.18
N ALA A 221 2.60 -23.96 31.26
CA ALA A 221 2.55 -24.62 32.55
C ALA A 221 1.92 -26.01 32.43
N LYS A 222 2.58 -27.00 33.03
CA LYS A 222 2.13 -28.39 33.03
C LYS A 222 0.88 -28.51 33.91
N ARG A 223 -0.13 -29.27 33.45
CA ARG A 223 -1.20 -29.74 34.33
C ARG A 223 -0.75 -31.06 34.96
N VAL A 224 -0.63 -31.08 36.28
CA VAL A 224 -0.41 -32.32 37.04
C VAL A 224 -1.78 -32.97 37.24
N ILE A 225 -2.04 -34.11 36.60
CA ILE A 225 -3.23 -34.93 36.85
C ILE A 225 -2.76 -36.24 37.49
N GLY A 226 -3.00 -36.41 38.78
CA GLY A 226 -2.55 -37.58 39.54
C GLY A 226 -1.02 -37.63 39.72
N ARG A 227 -0.39 -38.81 39.49
CA ARG A 227 1.07 -39.01 39.58
C ARG A 227 1.82 -38.85 38.24
N ARG A 228 1.13 -38.54 37.14
CA ARG A 228 1.74 -38.39 35.80
C ARG A 228 1.70 -36.93 35.38
N MET A 229 2.87 -36.37 35.05
CA MET A 229 2.97 -35.07 34.40
C MET A 229 2.50 -35.20 32.95
N TYR A 230 1.40 -34.53 32.61
CA TYR A 230 0.95 -34.34 31.23
C TYR A 230 1.27 -32.90 30.79
N GLY A 231 1.85 -32.78 29.60
CA GLY A 231 2.16 -31.48 28.99
C GLY A 231 3.52 -30.91 29.37
N GLY A 232 3.86 -29.81 28.68
CA GLY A 232 5.19 -29.19 28.68
C GLY A 232 5.92 -29.26 27.33
N GLN A 233 5.19 -29.33 26.22
CA GLN A 233 5.82 -29.18 24.91
C GLN A 233 6.33 -27.74 24.79
N GLY A 234 7.64 -27.59 24.63
CA GLY A 234 8.24 -26.31 24.32
C GLY A 234 7.68 -25.81 23.00
N THR A 235 7.06 -24.64 23.03
CA THR A 235 6.62 -23.93 21.82
C THR A 235 7.53 -22.73 21.60
N HIS A 236 7.32 -22.01 20.51
CA HIS A 236 7.96 -20.72 20.31
C HIS A 236 6.95 -19.71 19.78
N ILE A 237 7.12 -18.46 20.19
CA ILE A 237 6.42 -17.34 19.57
C ILE A 237 7.34 -16.80 18.46
N PRO A 238 6.91 -16.85 17.19
CA PRO A 238 7.68 -16.30 16.09
C PRO A 238 7.56 -14.77 16.08
N LEU A 239 8.69 -14.09 16.23
CA LEU A 239 8.79 -12.64 16.10
C LEU A 239 9.45 -12.32 14.76
N ARG A 240 8.66 -11.84 13.79
CA ARG A 240 9.16 -11.57 12.43
C ARG A 240 10.12 -10.39 12.45
N VAL A 241 11.14 -10.41 11.59
CA VAL A 241 12.10 -9.31 11.43
C VAL A 241 11.40 -8.05 10.89
N ASN A 242 10.49 -8.22 9.94
CA ASN A 242 9.61 -7.16 9.47
C ASN A 242 8.15 -7.46 9.86
N GLN A 243 7.69 -6.86 10.96
CA GLN A 243 6.30 -6.95 11.41
C GLN A 243 5.37 -6.01 10.62
N ALA A 244 5.91 -4.89 10.13
CA ALA A 244 5.14 -3.84 9.48
C ALA A 244 4.69 -4.17 8.04
N GLY A 245 5.38 -5.12 7.39
CA GLY A 245 5.04 -5.57 6.04
C GLY A 245 5.27 -4.47 5.00
N VAL A 246 4.26 -4.24 4.14
CA VAL A 246 4.33 -3.30 3.01
C VAL A 246 3.75 -1.92 3.36
N ILE A 247 3.03 -1.81 4.48
CA ILE A 247 2.26 -0.62 4.87
C ILE A 247 3.15 0.63 5.05
N PRO A 248 4.32 0.56 5.72
CA PRO A 248 5.21 1.73 5.85
C PRO A 248 5.67 2.32 4.53
N ILE A 249 5.93 1.48 3.52
CA ILE A 249 6.37 1.92 2.20
C ILE A 249 5.24 2.70 1.52
N ILE A 250 4.00 2.24 1.67
CA ILE A 250 2.80 2.91 1.16
C ILE A 250 2.56 4.23 1.91
N PHE A 251 2.78 4.28 3.22
CA PHE A 251 2.64 5.52 4.00
C PHE A 251 3.68 6.57 3.58
N ALA A 252 4.94 6.15 3.47
CA ALA A 252 6.03 7.02 3.05
C ALA A 252 5.78 7.61 1.65
N SER A 253 5.27 6.80 0.71
CA SER A 253 4.94 7.29 -0.62
C SER A 253 3.74 8.23 -0.60
N ALA A 254 2.64 7.90 0.09
CA ALA A 254 1.47 8.76 0.17
C ALA A 254 1.78 10.14 0.77
N ILE A 255 2.62 10.21 1.80
CA ILE A 255 3.01 11.48 2.45
C ILE A 255 3.88 12.33 1.53
N LEU A 256 4.80 11.75 0.76
CA LEU A 256 5.59 12.51 -0.20
C LEU A 256 4.77 12.94 -1.42
N LEU A 257 3.82 12.11 -1.83
CA LEU A 257 2.95 12.40 -2.96
C LEU A 257 1.99 13.56 -2.67
N PHE A 258 1.54 13.74 -1.43
CA PHE A 258 0.53 14.75 -1.09
C PHE A 258 1.00 16.19 -1.34
N PRO A 259 2.16 16.66 -0.81
CA PRO A 259 2.69 17.99 -1.10
C PRO A 259 3.02 18.16 -2.58
N ALA A 260 3.56 17.13 -3.22
CA ALA A 260 3.92 17.19 -4.63
C ALA A 260 2.68 17.33 -5.52
N THR A 261 1.57 16.68 -5.16
CA THR A 261 0.28 16.83 -5.86
C THR A 261 -0.27 18.25 -5.68
N ILE A 262 -0.19 18.83 -4.47
CA ILE A 262 -0.60 20.22 -4.24
C ILE A 262 0.27 21.20 -5.05
N ALA A 263 1.59 20.99 -5.06
CA ALA A 263 2.53 21.83 -5.79
C ALA A 263 2.24 21.87 -7.30
N GLN A 264 1.71 20.78 -7.86
CA GLN A 264 1.26 20.74 -9.27
C GLN A 264 0.04 21.62 -9.57
N PHE A 265 -0.79 21.93 -8.57
CA PHE A 265 -1.90 22.88 -8.75
C PHE A 265 -1.44 24.34 -8.74
N PHE A 266 -0.31 24.63 -8.10
CA PHE A 266 0.22 25.98 -7.91
C PHE A 266 1.52 26.23 -8.69
N GLN A 267 1.62 25.69 -9.92
CA GLN A 267 2.81 25.84 -10.77
C GLN A 267 3.17 27.30 -11.11
N ASN A 268 2.25 28.24 -10.92
CA ASN A 268 2.47 29.66 -11.13
C ASN A 268 3.41 30.30 -10.08
N LEU A 269 3.64 29.63 -8.94
CA LEU A 269 4.57 30.11 -7.91
C LEU A 269 5.93 29.41 -8.08
N ALA A 270 7.00 30.20 -8.28
CA ALA A 270 8.36 29.67 -8.48
C ALA A 270 8.83 28.75 -7.34
N PHE A 271 8.44 29.06 -6.09
CA PHE A 271 8.71 28.22 -4.92
C PHE A 271 8.00 26.85 -5.00
N MET A 272 6.72 26.83 -5.39
CA MET A 272 5.95 25.59 -5.54
C MET A 272 6.46 24.74 -6.69
N LYS A 273 6.90 25.36 -7.79
CA LYS A 273 7.54 24.66 -8.90
C LYS A 273 8.86 24.01 -8.48
N GLY A 274 9.74 24.75 -7.80
CA GLY A 274 11.01 24.20 -7.29
C GLY A 274 10.81 23.08 -6.27
N MET A 275 9.78 23.19 -5.43
CA MET A 275 9.39 22.13 -4.48
C MET A 275 8.84 20.89 -5.20
N SER A 276 8.01 21.06 -6.23
CA SER A 276 7.51 19.94 -7.05
C SER A 276 8.63 19.20 -7.78
N GLU A 277 9.60 19.94 -8.31
CA GLU A 277 10.74 19.36 -9.01
C GLU A 277 11.64 18.59 -8.04
N ALA A 278 11.96 19.17 -6.87
CA ALA A 278 12.79 18.53 -5.86
C ALA A 278 12.14 17.28 -5.22
N LEU A 279 10.80 17.26 -5.13
CA LEU A 279 9.99 16.13 -4.64
C LEU A 279 9.57 15.16 -5.74
N SER A 280 10.06 15.31 -6.98
CA SER A 280 9.74 14.37 -8.04
C SER A 280 10.51 13.05 -7.89
N PRO A 281 9.87 11.89 -8.18
CA PRO A 281 10.54 10.59 -8.15
C PRO A 281 11.79 10.59 -9.05
N GLY A 282 12.93 10.16 -8.50
CA GLY A 282 14.23 10.14 -9.17
C GLY A 282 15.17 11.27 -8.77
N GLN A 283 14.69 12.30 -8.08
CA GLN A 283 15.56 13.32 -7.50
C GLN A 283 16.23 12.82 -6.21
N PRO A 284 17.49 13.23 -5.92
CA PRO A 284 18.20 12.82 -4.71
C PRO A 284 17.45 13.18 -3.41
N LEU A 285 16.83 14.36 -3.35
CA LEU A 285 16.06 14.80 -2.19
C LEU A 285 14.85 13.88 -1.94
N TYR A 286 14.10 13.55 -2.99
CA TYR A 286 13.00 12.60 -2.91
C TYR A 286 13.46 11.24 -2.39
N LEU A 287 14.58 10.71 -2.91
CA LEU A 287 15.10 9.40 -2.49
C LEU A 287 15.54 9.38 -1.02
N ILE A 288 16.20 10.44 -0.55
CA ILE A 288 16.65 10.56 0.84
C ILE A 288 15.43 10.67 1.77
N LEU A 289 14.49 11.58 1.48
CA LEU A 289 13.27 11.73 2.28
C LEU A 289 12.45 10.44 2.27
N TYR A 290 12.35 9.77 1.13
CA TYR A 290 11.63 8.50 1.01
C TYR A 290 12.28 7.41 1.85
N ALA A 291 13.60 7.26 1.81
CA ALA A 291 14.33 6.31 2.64
C ALA A 291 14.13 6.60 4.14
N VAL A 292 14.26 7.85 4.56
CA VAL A 292 14.05 8.27 5.96
C VAL A 292 12.62 7.99 6.42
N LEU A 293 11.62 8.35 5.62
CA LEU A 293 10.22 8.09 5.94
C LEU A 293 9.91 6.60 5.99
N ILE A 294 10.47 5.77 5.09
CA ILE A 294 10.31 4.32 5.15
C ILE A 294 10.84 3.78 6.47
N VAL A 295 12.06 4.17 6.88
CA VAL A 295 12.66 3.71 8.14
C VAL A 295 11.80 4.18 9.32
N MET A 296 11.47 5.47 9.38
CA MET A 296 10.64 6.05 10.44
C MET A 296 9.28 5.34 10.56
N PHE A 297 8.54 5.17 9.45
CA PHE A 297 7.24 4.51 9.47
C PHE A 297 7.34 3.02 9.77
N THR A 298 8.44 2.37 9.41
CA THR A 298 8.66 0.95 9.76
C THR A 298 8.78 0.79 11.27
N PHE A 299 9.56 1.63 11.94
CA PHE A 299 9.66 1.62 13.41
C PHE A 299 8.35 2.05 14.07
N PHE A 300 7.76 3.15 13.62
CA PHE A 300 6.51 3.69 14.17
C PHE A 300 5.36 2.68 14.07
N TYR A 301 5.15 2.08 12.89
CA TYR A 301 4.09 1.10 12.68
C TYR A 301 4.33 -0.19 13.47
N THR A 302 5.58 -0.64 13.56
CA THR A 302 5.96 -1.81 14.36
C THR A 302 5.66 -1.58 15.84
N ALA A 303 6.00 -0.40 16.39
CA ALA A 303 5.74 -0.05 17.79
C ALA A 303 4.23 0.04 18.11
N ILE A 304 3.41 0.51 17.18
CA ILE A 304 1.95 0.61 17.39
C ILE A 304 1.27 -0.76 17.32
N THR A 305 1.63 -1.56 16.32
CA THR A 305 0.94 -2.84 16.07
C THR A 305 1.35 -3.93 17.04
N PHE A 306 2.56 -3.85 17.58
CA PHE A 306 3.07 -4.84 18.50
C PHE A 306 3.21 -4.21 19.90
N ASN A 307 2.31 -4.58 20.79
CA ASN A 307 2.34 -4.15 22.18
C ASN A 307 2.91 -5.29 23.06
N PRO A 308 4.16 -5.18 23.57
CA PRO A 308 4.79 -6.21 24.39
C PRO A 308 4.04 -6.51 25.69
N ALA A 309 3.34 -5.51 26.25
CA ALA A 309 2.58 -5.67 27.49
C ALA A 309 1.36 -6.58 27.27
N ASN A 310 0.60 -6.32 26.19
CA ASN A 310 -0.54 -7.17 25.82
C ASN A 310 -0.11 -8.61 25.51
N MET A 311 1.04 -8.79 24.85
CA MET A 311 1.58 -10.12 24.57
C MET A 311 1.97 -10.85 25.87
N ALA A 312 2.67 -10.18 26.79
CA ALA A 312 3.03 -10.75 28.08
C ALA A 312 1.80 -11.11 28.94
N ASP A 313 0.78 -10.26 28.96
CA ASP A 313 -0.47 -10.52 29.67
C ASP A 313 -1.25 -11.69 29.05
N ASN A 314 -1.30 -11.77 27.73
CA ASN A 314 -1.92 -12.92 27.04
C ASN A 314 -1.15 -14.21 27.34
N MET A 315 0.19 -14.20 27.29
CA MET A 315 1.00 -15.35 27.69
C MET A 315 0.68 -15.79 29.12
N LYS A 316 0.61 -14.84 30.06
CA LYS A 316 0.24 -15.10 31.46
C LYS A 316 -1.16 -15.70 31.58
N LYS A 317 -2.15 -15.17 30.86
CA LYS A 317 -3.54 -15.69 30.84
C LYS A 317 -3.63 -17.12 30.33
N TYR A 318 -2.85 -17.47 29.31
CA TYR A 318 -2.79 -18.83 28.77
C TYR A 318 -1.82 -19.76 29.53
N GLY A 319 -1.27 -19.33 30.66
CA GLY A 319 -0.33 -20.12 31.46
C GLY A 319 1.03 -20.34 30.80
N GLY A 320 1.37 -19.56 29.79
CA GLY A 320 2.66 -19.55 29.11
C GLY A 320 3.67 -18.64 29.81
N PHE A 321 4.94 -19.06 29.83
CA PHE A 321 6.05 -18.27 30.33
C PHE A 321 7.33 -18.50 29.52
N VAL A 322 8.20 -17.49 29.50
CA VAL A 322 9.54 -17.62 28.91
C VAL A 322 10.45 -18.26 29.96
N PRO A 323 11.14 -19.38 29.66
CA PRO A 323 12.06 -20.01 30.60
C PRO A 323 13.10 -19.01 31.13
N GLY A 324 13.26 -18.95 32.46
CA GLY A 324 14.20 -18.03 33.11
C GLY A 324 13.66 -16.62 33.38
N ILE A 325 12.44 -16.29 32.99
CA ILE A 325 11.85 -14.94 33.18
C ILE A 325 10.52 -15.05 33.91
N ARG A 326 10.38 -14.28 34.99
CA ARG A 326 9.13 -14.23 35.76
C ARG A 326 7.99 -13.65 34.91
N PRO A 327 6.81 -14.30 34.84
CA PRO A 327 5.66 -13.80 34.08
C PRO A 327 5.20 -12.41 34.51
N GLY A 328 4.83 -11.56 33.55
CA GLY A 328 4.35 -10.19 33.78
C GLY A 328 5.35 -9.15 33.30
N LYS A 329 5.63 -8.11 34.10
CA LYS A 329 6.44 -6.95 33.71
C LYS A 329 7.84 -7.34 33.20
N ASN A 330 8.48 -8.36 33.76
CA ASN A 330 9.80 -8.81 33.32
C ASN A 330 9.75 -9.48 31.94
N THR A 331 8.65 -10.16 31.61
CA THR A 331 8.43 -10.70 30.26
C THR A 331 8.22 -9.57 29.25
N THR A 332 7.49 -8.51 29.63
CA THR A 332 7.33 -7.31 28.81
C THR A 332 8.68 -6.68 28.47
N VAL A 333 9.52 -6.40 29.48
CA VAL A 333 10.85 -5.80 29.29
C VAL A 333 11.74 -6.67 28.42
N TYR A 334 11.68 -7.99 28.58
CA TYR A 334 12.45 -8.92 27.74
C TYR A 334 12.01 -8.91 26.28
N ILE A 335 10.69 -8.93 26.02
CA ILE A 335 10.15 -8.87 24.67
C ILE A 335 10.48 -7.52 24.02
N ASP A 336 10.39 -6.43 24.78
CA ASP A 336 10.72 -5.06 24.34
C ASP A 336 12.21 -4.92 23.99
N HIS A 337 13.12 -5.46 24.80
CA HIS A 337 14.55 -5.48 24.50
C HIS A 337 14.92 -6.34 23.29
N ILE A 338 14.09 -7.32 22.95
CA ILE A 338 14.27 -8.21 21.80
C ILE A 338 13.76 -7.58 20.51
N MET A 339 12.87 -6.59 20.65
CA MET A 339 12.24 -5.90 19.55
C MET A 339 13.28 -5.04 18.80
N PRO A 340 13.27 -5.07 17.46
CA PRO A 340 14.22 -4.29 16.65
C PRO A 340 13.98 -2.79 16.71
#